data_AF-A0A336JS13-F1
#
_entry.id   AF-A0A336JS13-F1
#
_cell.length_a   1.000
_cell.length_b   1.000
_cell.length_c   1.000
_cell.angle_alpha   90.00
_cell.angle_beta   90.00
_cell.angle_gamma   90.00
#
_symmetry.space_group_name_H-M   'P 1'
#
loop_
_entity.id
_entity.type
_entity.pdbx_description
1 polymer ?
#
loop_
_entity_poly.entity_id
_entity_poly.type
_entity_poly.pdbx_seq_one_letter_code
_entity_poly.pdbx_strand_id
1 'polypeptide(L)'
;EAMLRELGIVHRYTRPYRPQTNGKIERFWRTLDDDVIDGATFDNLDHFANELFEYMVYYNNFRPHQALGGKTPKDFAADKKIRSPN
;
A
#
# COMPACT_ATOMS: atom_id res chain seq x y z
N GLU A 1 17.96 -9.61 7.86
CA GLU A 1 18.76 -8.43 7.43
C GLU A 1 19.77 -8.71 6.31
N ALA A 2 20.29 -9.94 6.13
CA ALA A 2 21.27 -10.26 5.09
C ALA A 2 20.83 -9.81 3.67
N MET A 3 19.62 -10.18 3.25
CA MET A 3 19.05 -9.78 1.95
C MET A 3 18.86 -8.26 1.80
N LEU A 4 18.49 -7.56 2.88
CA LEU A 4 18.36 -6.10 2.85
C LEU A 4 19.72 -5.42 2.67
N ARG A 5 20.77 -5.95 3.32
CA ARG A 5 22.15 -5.45 3.19
C ARG A 5 22.69 -5.68 1.78
N GLU A 6 22.43 -6.85 1.21
CA GLU A 6 22.82 -7.18 -0.17
C GLU A 6 22.18 -6.24 -1.20
N LEU A 7 20.90 -5.89 -0.99
CA LEU A 7 20.18 -4.94 -1.85
C LEU A 7 20.48 -3.46 -1.53
N GLY A 8 21.36 -3.16 -0.57
CA GLY A 8 21.65 -1.79 -0.14
C GLY A 8 20.48 -1.07 0.55
N ILE A 9 19.49 -1.82 1.05
CA ILE A 9 18.29 -1.27 1.69
C ILE A 9 18.53 -1.10 3.20
N VAL A 10 18.42 0.14 3.68
CA VAL A 10 18.53 0.46 5.11
C VAL A 10 17.24 0.10 5.84
N HIS A 11 17.31 -0.88 6.75
CA HIS A 11 16.18 -1.21 7.62
C HIS A 11 15.98 -0.13 8.69
N ARG A 12 14.79 0.46 8.75
CA ARG A 12 14.43 1.47 9.76
C ARG A 12 13.32 0.93 10.66
N TYR A 13 13.61 0.82 11.95
CA TYR A 13 12.65 0.41 12.97
C TYR A 13 11.81 1.59 13.45
N THR A 14 10.52 1.35 13.67
CA THR A 14 9.66 2.25 14.43
C THR A 14 10.12 2.27 15.89
N ARG A 15 10.22 3.46 16.50
CA ARG A 15 10.55 3.56 17.93
C ARG A 15 9.37 3.05 18.76
N PRO A 16 9.62 2.34 19.88
CA PRO A 16 8.57 1.95 20.81
C PRO A 16 7.70 3.15 21.24
N TYR A 17 6.40 2.91 21.41
CA TYR A 17 5.41 3.90 21.85
C TYR A 17 5.22 5.11 20.91
N ARG A 18 5.53 4.95 19.61
CA ARG A 18 5.27 5.98 18.57
C ARG A 18 4.37 5.46 17.44
N PRO A 19 3.05 5.34 17.67
CA PRO A 19 2.12 4.81 16.67
C PRO A 19 1.99 5.72 15.43
N GLN A 20 2.39 6.99 15.53
CA GLN A 20 2.17 7.98 14.46
C GLN A 20 2.86 7.61 13.14
N THR A 21 3.92 6.81 13.17
CA THR A 21 4.63 6.37 11.96
C THR A 21 3.88 5.29 11.19
N ASN A 22 2.97 4.57 11.85
CA ASN A 22 2.22 3.46 11.26
C ASN A 22 0.88 3.89 10.65
N GLY A 23 0.44 5.12 10.87
CA GLY A 23 -0.90 5.56 10.45
C GLY A 23 -1.19 5.42 8.94
N LYS A 24 -0.17 5.45 8.08
CA LYS A 24 -0.35 5.20 6.64
C LYS A 24 -0.70 3.74 6.34
N ILE A 25 0.02 2.81 6.96
CA ILE A 25 -0.21 1.38 6.75
C ILE A 25 -1.50 0.93 7.45
N GLU A 26 -1.79 1.48 8.64
CA GLU A 26 -3.04 1.24 9.35
C GLU A 26 -4.25 1.72 8.55
N ARG A 27 -4.19 2.93 7.97
CA ARG A 27 -5.27 3.42 7.10
C ARG A 27 -5.43 2.58 5.83
N PHE A 28 -4.33 2.10 5.26
CA PHE A 28 -4.38 1.18 4.14
C PHE A 28 -5.13 -0.11 4.51
N TRP A 29 -4.73 -0.76 5.61
CA TRP A 29 -5.39 -1.99 6.06
C TRP A 29 -6.87 -1.81 6.34
N ARG A 30 -7.26 -0.72 7.01
CA ARG A 30 -8.68 -0.43 7.22
C ARG A 30 -9.44 -0.27 5.90
N THR A 31 -8.86 0.44 4.92
CA THR A 31 -9.52 0.63 3.62
C THR A 31 -9.67 -0.69 2.86
N LEU A 32 -8.66 -1.55 2.94
CA LEU A 32 -8.70 -2.88 2.32
C LEU A 32 -9.74 -3.76 2.99
N ASP A 33 -9.82 -3.71 4.32
CA ASP A 33 -10.82 -4.43 5.10
C ASP A 33 -12.23 -3.98 4.68
N ASP A 34 -12.49 -2.67 4.72
CA ASP A 34 -13.78 -2.06 4.33
C ASP A 34 -14.16 -2.38 2.86
N ASP A 35 -13.20 -2.39 1.93
CA ASP A 35 -13.47 -2.51 0.48
C ASP A 35 -13.52 -3.97 -0.01
N VAL A 36 -12.81 -4.92 0.65
CA VAL A 36 -12.59 -6.28 0.14
C VAL A 36 -13.01 -7.37 1.11
N ILE A 37 -12.79 -7.18 2.41
CA ILE A 37 -12.96 -8.26 3.40
C ILE A 37 -14.33 -8.17 4.07
N ASP A 38 -14.76 -6.96 4.44
CA ASP A 38 -16.01 -6.75 5.16
C ASP A 38 -17.21 -7.17 4.29
N GLY A 39 -18.02 -8.07 4.82
CA GLY A 39 -19.18 -8.63 4.12
C GLY A 39 -18.88 -9.60 2.97
N ALA A 40 -17.61 -9.89 2.67
CA ALA A 40 -17.23 -10.83 1.62
C ALA A 40 -17.14 -12.28 2.14
N THR A 41 -17.42 -13.24 1.26
CA THR A 41 -17.20 -14.67 1.51
C THR A 41 -16.29 -15.23 0.44
N PHE A 42 -15.21 -15.89 0.85
CA PHE A 42 -14.26 -16.52 -0.04
C PHE A 42 -14.40 -18.04 0.03
N ASP A 43 -14.44 -18.69 -1.12
CA ASP A 43 -14.61 -20.15 -1.20
C ASP A 43 -13.36 -20.90 -0.73
N ASN A 44 -12.18 -20.31 -0.95
CA ASN A 44 -10.89 -20.83 -0.54
C ASN A 44 -9.84 -19.71 -0.52
N LEU A 45 -8.61 -20.06 -0.10
CA LEU A 45 -7.51 -19.11 0.01
C LEU A 45 -7.05 -18.56 -1.35
N ASP A 46 -7.15 -19.35 -2.43
CA ASP A 46 -6.75 -18.90 -3.77
C ASP A 46 -7.73 -17.87 -4.32
N HIS A 47 -9.04 -18.05 -4.07
CA HIS A 47 -10.05 -17.05 -4.38
C HIS A 47 -9.75 -15.74 -3.64
N PHE A 48 -9.49 -15.80 -2.32
CA PHE A 48 -9.09 -14.60 -1.56
C PHE A 48 -7.83 -13.94 -2.11
N ALA A 49 -6.80 -14.73 -2.46
CA ALA A 49 -5.55 -14.20 -3.00
C ALA A 49 -5.75 -13.49 -4.35
N ASN A 50 -6.62 -14.01 -5.21
CA ASN A 50 -6.96 -13.40 -6.49
C ASN A 50 -7.72 -12.08 -6.28
N GLU A 51 -8.77 -12.06 -5.46
CA GLU A 51 -9.53 -10.85 -5.13
C GLU A 51 -8.62 -9.77 -4.53
N LEU A 52 -7.73 -10.16 -3.61
CA LEU A 52 -6.74 -9.26 -3.04
C LEU A 52 -5.78 -8.70 -4.10
N PHE A 53 -5.31 -9.54 -5.02
CA PHE A 53 -4.42 -9.10 -6.10
C PHE A 53 -5.11 -8.11 -7.05
N GLU A 54 -6.33 -8.43 -7.47
CA GLU A 54 -7.15 -7.55 -8.31
C GLU A 54 -7.41 -6.21 -7.63
N TYR A 55 -7.75 -6.23 -6.33
CA TYR A 55 -7.90 -5.01 -5.56
C TYR A 55 -6.62 -4.19 -5.49
N MET A 56 -5.45 -4.83 -5.31
CA MET A 56 -4.17 -4.11 -5.31
C MET A 56 -3.87 -3.44 -6.65
N VAL A 57 -4.22 -4.08 -7.77
CA VAL A 57 -4.11 -3.47 -9.10
C VAL A 57 -5.07 -2.28 -9.21
N TYR A 58 -6.31 -2.43 -8.77
CA TYR A 58 -7.31 -1.35 -8.72
C TYR A 58 -6.83 -0.15 -7.88
N TYR A 59 -6.44 -0.40 -6.64
CA TYR A 59 -6.00 0.59 -5.67
C TYR A 59 -4.81 1.40 -6.20
N ASN A 60 -3.83 0.76 -6.84
CA ASN A 60 -2.63 1.43 -7.30
C ASN A 60 -2.78 2.16 -8.64
N ASN A 61 -3.60 1.65 -9.55
CA ASN A 61 -3.68 2.15 -10.93
C ASN A 61 -4.93 2.99 -11.23
N PHE A 62 -6.01 2.82 -10.47
CA PHE A 62 -7.31 3.37 -10.85
C PHE A 62 -8.00 4.15 -9.72
N ARG A 63 -7.79 3.78 -8.45
CA ARG A 63 -8.42 4.46 -7.32
C ARG A 63 -7.84 5.88 -7.13
N PRO A 64 -8.66 6.94 -7.20
CA PRO A 64 -8.20 8.30 -6.89
C PRO A 64 -8.09 8.51 -5.37
N HIS A 65 -7.01 9.14 -4.91
CA HIS A 65 -6.80 9.43 -3.49
C HIS A 65 -6.88 10.93 -3.20
N GLN A 66 -7.79 11.33 -2.30
CA GLN A 66 -7.91 12.73 -1.87
C GLN A 66 -6.60 13.29 -1.30
N ALA A 67 -5.87 12.49 -0.52
CA ALA A 67 -4.57 12.89 0.05
C ALA A 67 -3.49 13.11 -1.03
N LEU A 68 -3.71 12.63 -2.25
CA LEU A 68 -2.82 12.81 -3.40
C LEU A 68 -3.38 13.82 -4.41
N GLY A 69 -4.37 14.63 -4.03
CA GLY A 69 -5.01 15.61 -4.90
C GLY A 69 -5.86 14.96 -6.01
N GLY A 70 -6.47 13.80 -5.72
CA GLY A 70 -7.32 13.07 -6.68
C GLY A 70 -6.54 12.17 -7.65
N LYS A 71 -5.21 12.07 -7.50
CA LYS A 71 -4.38 11.18 -8.31
C LYS A 71 -4.40 9.75 -7.81
N THR A 72 -4.09 8.82 -8.70
CA THR A 72 -3.79 7.44 -8.34
C THR A 72 -2.40 7.35 -7.69
N PRO A 73 -2.12 6.31 -6.89
CA PRO A 73 -0.78 6.12 -6.32
C PRO A 73 0.31 6.03 -7.39
N LYS A 74 0.03 5.38 -8.52
CA LYS A 74 0.95 5.27 -9.65
C LYS A 74 1.24 6.63 -10.30
N ASP A 75 0.22 7.43 -10.57
CA ASP A 75 0.41 8.75 -11.17
C ASP A 75 1.17 9.68 -10.23
N PHE A 76 0.84 9.66 -8.95
CA PHE A 76 1.56 10.43 -7.95
C PHE A 76 3.03 10.01 -7.85
N ALA A 77 3.33 8.71 -7.91
CA ALA A 77 4.70 8.21 -7.91
C ALA A 77 5.47 8.64 -9.17
N ALA A 78 4.83 8.58 -10.35
CA ALA A 78 5.42 9.04 -11.60
C ALA A 78 5.74 10.55 -11.56
N ASP A 79 4.80 11.36 -11.09
CA ASP A 79 5.00 12.81 -10.93
C ASP A 79 6.12 13.14 -9.95
N LYS A 80 6.21 12.40 -8.84
CA LYS A 80 7.28 12.59 -7.86
C LYS A 80 8.64 12.27 -8.47
N LYS A 81 8.72 11.25 -9.32
CA LYS A 81 9.95 10.90 -10.06
C LYS A 81 10.37 12.00 -11.04
N ILE A 82 9.40 12.69 -11.67
CA ILE A 82 9.69 13.85 -12.53
C ILE A 82 10.23 15.04 -11.72
N ARG A 83 9.68 15.29 -10.52
CA ARG A 83 10.04 16.45 -9.68
C ARG A 83 11.31 16.26 -8.84
N SER A 84 11.75 15.03 -8.63
CA SER A 84 13.05 14.69 -8.08
C SER A 84 13.82 13.88 -9.11
N PRO A 85 14.31 14.53 -10.18
CA PRO A 85 15.20 13.88 -11.11
C PRO A 85 16.51 13.66 -10.36
N ASN A 86 16.78 12.39 -10.01
CA ASN A 86 18.17 11.98 -9.93
C ASN A 86 18.73 11.99 -11.34
#